data_AF-A0A9Q1JYK8-F1
#
_entry.id   AF-A0A9Q1JYK8-F1
#
_cell.length_a   1.000
_cell.length_b   1.000
_cell.length_c   1.000
_cell.angle_alpha   90.00
_cell.angle_beta   90.00
_cell.angle_gamma   90.00
#
_symmetry.space_group_name_H-M   'P 1'
#
loop_
_entity.id
_entity.type
_entity.pdbx_description
1 polymer ?
#
loop_
_entity_poly.entity_id
_entity_poly.type
_entity_poly.pdbx_seq_one_letter_code
_entity_poly.pdbx_strand_id
1 'polypeptide(L)'
;MGCFASTPQDAGGHRRRPSNIGEVSVFFPGFRIPKPVDFSQCLGDQVPKRVVERLSALRTQIVVMVGHEAPTITRSRRKSATQHGGSTLSDLQQALEDYLPVLLGLVKDGSPLQHKVQFVWVNQEDVAEETAMSNAWYEVLSVLHLMAMISLSQANLLLLPRISSDGYQPKVSDESRRSSIDIFLKAAGYLDCAIRHVFPHLPSEVRGNLPVDLAEGVIRALSLQALGQVVVVFWLSVQMQLSNYGFTTPSYTFMAPPL
;
A
#
# COMPACT_ATOMS: atom_id res chain seq x y z
N MET A 1 57.92 18.59 45.13
CA MET A 1 57.35 17.39 45.80
C MET A 1 55.86 17.35 45.47
N GLY A 2 55.25 16.32 44.89
CA GLY A 2 55.68 15.00 44.47
C GLY A 2 54.71 14.50 43.38
N CYS A 3 55.23 13.80 42.38
CA CYS A 3 54.46 13.05 41.40
C CYS A 3 54.06 11.70 42.00
N PHE A 4 52.81 11.26 41.76
CA PHE A 4 52.46 9.85 41.75
C PHE A 4 51.60 9.54 40.52
N ALA A 5 51.94 8.41 39.90
CA ALA A 5 51.53 7.98 38.58
C ALA A 5 50.13 7.39 38.54
N SER A 6 49.47 7.52 37.39
CA SER A 6 48.38 6.65 36.95
C SER A 6 48.60 6.28 35.49
N THR A 7 48.69 4.97 35.24
CA THR A 7 48.94 4.28 33.97
C THR A 7 47.83 4.49 32.93
N PRO A 8 48.12 4.34 31.62
CA PRO A 8 47.13 4.43 30.57
C PRO A 8 46.38 3.10 30.46
N GLN A 9 45.05 3.13 30.51
CA GLN A 9 44.25 1.96 30.16
C GLN A 9 43.06 2.36 29.29
N ASP A 10 43.11 1.83 28.08
CA ASP A 10 42.09 1.58 27.08
C ASP A 10 41.21 2.72 26.53
N ALA A 11 41.40 2.89 25.22
CA ALA A 11 40.52 3.58 24.29
C ALA A 11 39.10 2.98 24.34
N GLY A 12 38.22 3.64 25.08
CA GLY A 12 36.81 3.30 25.17
C GLY A 12 35.92 4.50 24.89
N GLY A 13 36.15 5.20 23.78
CA GLY A 13 35.27 6.28 23.34
C GLY A 13 33.87 5.73 23.05
N HIS A 14 32.94 5.88 23.99
CA HIS A 14 31.51 5.74 23.74
C HIS A 14 31.09 6.81 22.72
N ARG A 15 31.34 6.54 21.43
CA ARG A 15 30.60 7.16 20.34
C ARG A 15 29.13 6.78 20.58
N ARG A 16 28.36 7.71 21.14
CA ARG A 16 26.90 7.65 21.10
C ARG A 16 26.51 7.56 19.63
N ARG A 17 26.27 6.33 19.15
CA ARG A 17 25.71 6.07 17.82
C ARG A 17 24.39 6.83 17.73
N PRO A 18 24.05 7.46 16.58
CA PRO A 18 22.73 8.02 16.41
C PRO A 18 21.70 6.93 16.65
N SER A 19 20.78 7.21 17.59
CA SER A 19 19.63 6.35 17.91
C SER A 19 18.91 5.95 16.62
N ASN A 20 18.45 4.69 16.55
CA ASN A 20 17.64 4.18 15.44
C ASN A 20 16.58 5.21 15.06
N ILE A 21 16.68 5.73 13.84
CA ILE A 21 15.61 6.50 13.21
C ILE A 21 14.41 5.56 13.12
N GLY A 22 13.29 6.01 13.67
CA GLY A 22 12.11 5.18 13.93
C GLY A 22 11.64 4.38 12.73
N GLU A 23 11.04 3.22 13.01
CA GLU A 23 10.39 2.37 12.03
C GLU A 23 9.30 3.16 11.30
N VAL A 24 9.47 3.36 10.00
CA VAL A 24 8.46 4.00 9.15
C VAL A 24 7.51 2.92 8.70
N SER A 25 6.28 2.97 9.18
CA SER A 25 5.19 2.14 8.69
C SER A 25 4.01 3.01 8.31
N VAL A 26 3.39 2.69 7.19
CA VAL A 26 2.23 3.38 6.65
C VAL A 26 1.00 2.58 6.98
N PHE A 27 0.02 3.23 7.58
CA PHE A 27 -1.28 2.62 7.78
C PHE A 27 -1.93 2.34 6.42
N PHE A 28 -2.52 1.18 6.23
CA PHE A 28 -3.40 0.93 5.10
C PHE A 28 -4.56 0.06 5.60
N PRO A 29 -5.81 0.33 5.19
CA PRO A 29 -6.92 -0.57 5.43
C PRO A 29 -6.64 -1.98 4.91
N GLY A 30 -7.18 -3.00 5.56
CA GLY A 30 -7.10 -4.38 5.09
C GLY A 30 -7.63 -4.56 3.66
N PHE A 31 -7.29 -5.71 3.07
CA PHE A 31 -7.64 -5.95 1.67
C PHE A 31 -9.13 -6.21 1.50
N ARG A 32 -9.70 -5.66 0.42
CA ARG A 32 -11.02 -6.09 -0.05
C ARG A 32 -10.83 -7.36 -0.88
N ILE A 33 -11.59 -8.40 -0.58
CA ILE A 33 -11.51 -9.70 -1.24
C ILE A 33 -12.69 -9.81 -2.22
N PRO A 34 -12.44 -9.91 -3.53
CA PRO A 34 -13.52 -10.09 -4.49
C PRO A 34 -14.08 -11.51 -4.39
N LYS A 35 -15.38 -11.68 -4.65
CA LYS A 35 -15.98 -13.00 -4.85
C LYS A 35 -16.01 -13.42 -6.33
N PRO A 36 -16.08 -14.74 -6.61
CA PRO A 36 -16.29 -15.25 -7.96
C PRO A 36 -17.56 -14.69 -8.58
N VAL A 37 -17.51 -14.43 -9.89
CA VAL A 37 -18.65 -13.93 -10.67
C VAL A 37 -18.73 -14.74 -11.96
N ASP A 38 -19.93 -15.23 -12.29
CA ASP A 38 -20.17 -15.88 -13.57
C ASP A 38 -20.52 -14.85 -14.65
N PHE A 39 -19.50 -14.39 -15.36
CA PHE A 39 -19.67 -13.44 -16.46
C PHE A 39 -20.43 -14.02 -17.66
N SER A 40 -20.40 -15.34 -17.85
CA SER A 40 -21.08 -15.98 -18.99
C SER A 40 -22.59 -15.88 -18.85
N GLN A 41 -23.10 -16.05 -17.63
CA GLN A 41 -24.51 -15.89 -17.31
C GLN A 41 -24.95 -14.42 -17.39
N CYS A 42 -24.15 -13.48 -16.88
CA CYS A 42 -24.54 -12.07 -16.81
C CYS A 42 -24.44 -11.32 -18.14
N LEU A 43 -23.39 -11.59 -18.94
CA LEU A 43 -23.13 -10.85 -20.18
C LEU A 43 -23.79 -11.52 -21.41
N GLY A 44 -24.02 -12.83 -21.36
CA GLY A 44 -24.61 -13.60 -22.47
C GLY A 44 -23.87 -13.38 -23.80
N ASP A 45 -24.61 -13.29 -24.90
CA ASP A 45 -24.05 -13.12 -26.26
C ASP A 45 -23.69 -11.67 -26.63
N GLN A 46 -23.81 -10.72 -25.70
CA GLN A 46 -23.55 -9.29 -25.99
C GLN A 46 -22.06 -8.96 -26.09
N VAL A 47 -21.21 -9.85 -25.58
CA VAL A 47 -19.77 -9.69 -25.54
C VAL A 47 -19.14 -10.92 -26.19
N PRO A 48 -18.10 -10.78 -27.03
CA PRO A 48 -17.43 -11.92 -27.63
C PRO A 48 -16.96 -12.92 -26.58
N LYS A 49 -17.20 -14.22 -26.81
CA LYS A 49 -16.87 -15.30 -25.87
C LYS A 49 -15.44 -15.23 -25.34
N ARG A 50 -14.47 -14.92 -26.22
CA ARG A 50 -13.06 -14.74 -25.87
C ARG A 50 -12.83 -13.68 -24.79
N VAL A 51 -13.59 -12.59 -24.82
CA VAL A 51 -13.49 -11.50 -23.83
C VAL A 51 -14.10 -11.93 -22.50
N VAL A 52 -15.24 -12.62 -22.53
CA VAL A 52 -15.88 -13.18 -21.33
C VAL A 52 -14.97 -14.21 -20.65
N GLU A 53 -14.37 -15.11 -21.42
CA GLU A 53 -13.41 -16.09 -20.93
C GLU A 53 -12.18 -15.41 -20.30
N ARG A 54 -11.62 -14.39 -20.97
CA ARG A 54 -10.48 -13.62 -20.43
C ARG A 54 -10.84 -12.88 -19.14
N LEU A 55 -12.00 -12.22 -19.09
CA LEU A 55 -12.49 -11.50 -17.92
C LEU A 55 -12.70 -12.44 -16.73
N SER A 56 -13.29 -13.61 -16.98
CA SER A 56 -13.51 -14.67 -15.99
C SER A 56 -12.20 -15.25 -15.47
N ALA A 57 -11.25 -15.56 -16.35
CA ALA A 57 -9.94 -16.09 -15.98
C ALA A 57 -9.16 -15.10 -15.10
N LEU A 58 -9.10 -13.83 -15.51
CA LEU A 58 -8.42 -12.78 -14.74
C LEU A 58 -9.07 -12.55 -13.38
N ARG A 59 -10.42 -12.46 -13.32
CA ARG A 59 -11.10 -12.31 -12.03
C ARG A 59 -10.85 -13.52 -11.13
N THR A 60 -10.93 -14.74 -11.66
CA THR A 60 -10.69 -15.96 -10.88
C THR A 60 -9.27 -16.00 -10.32
N GLN A 61 -8.28 -15.62 -11.14
CA GLN A 61 -6.90 -15.48 -10.70
C GLN A 61 -6.77 -14.47 -9.54
N ILE A 62 -7.36 -13.28 -9.68
CA ILE A 62 -7.34 -12.25 -8.62
C ILE A 62 -7.99 -12.77 -7.33
N VAL A 63 -9.17 -13.41 -7.42
CA VAL A 63 -9.88 -13.97 -6.25
C VAL A 63 -9.00 -14.97 -5.50
N VAL A 64 -8.34 -15.88 -6.21
CA VAL A 64 -7.45 -16.89 -5.60
C VAL A 64 -6.24 -16.23 -4.93
N MET A 65 -5.60 -15.29 -5.62
CA MET A 65 -4.39 -14.63 -5.12
C MET A 65 -4.68 -13.72 -3.91
N VAL A 66 -5.73 -12.90 -3.97
CA VAL A 66 -6.15 -12.05 -2.84
C VAL A 66 -6.58 -12.90 -1.65
N GLY A 67 -7.31 -13.99 -1.88
CA GLY A 67 -7.75 -14.90 -0.82
C GLY A 67 -6.57 -15.56 -0.06
N HIS A 68 -5.43 -15.75 -0.72
CA HIS A 68 -4.22 -16.27 -0.10
C HIS A 68 -3.40 -15.17 0.61
N GLU A 69 -3.28 -13.99 0.01
CA GLU A 69 -2.43 -12.90 0.53
C GLU A 69 -3.09 -12.05 1.63
N ALA A 70 -4.43 -11.95 1.65
CA ALA A 70 -5.11 -11.19 2.69
C ALA A 70 -4.83 -11.77 4.10
N PRO A 71 -5.02 -13.07 4.37
CA PRO A 71 -4.79 -13.63 5.72
C PRO A 71 -3.31 -13.62 6.17
N THR A 72 -2.35 -13.59 5.26
CA THR A 72 -0.91 -13.62 5.59
C THR A 72 -0.43 -12.26 6.09
N ILE A 73 -0.95 -11.16 5.56
CA ILE A 73 -0.54 -9.80 5.94
C ILE A 73 -1.02 -9.42 7.35
N THR A 74 -2.24 -9.80 7.74
CA THR A 74 -2.76 -9.56 9.10
C THR A 74 -2.02 -10.37 10.17
N ARG A 75 -1.57 -11.60 9.84
CA ARG A 75 -0.75 -12.43 10.75
C ARG A 75 0.72 -12.01 10.80
N SER A 76 1.23 -11.36 9.75
CA SER A 76 2.64 -10.96 9.61
C SER A 76 3.05 -9.75 10.47
N ARG A 77 2.11 -8.99 11.05
CA ARG A 77 2.43 -7.90 12.00
C ARG A 77 3.26 -8.38 13.23
N ARG A 78 3.40 -9.70 13.43
CA ARG A 78 4.24 -10.28 14.50
C ARG A 78 5.42 -11.18 14.06
N LYS A 79 5.63 -11.51 12.79
CA LYS A 79 6.72 -12.44 12.41
C LYS A 79 7.35 -12.12 11.06
N SER A 80 8.65 -11.79 11.12
CA SER A 80 9.71 -11.90 10.11
C SER A 80 9.25 -12.07 8.65
N ALA A 81 9.55 -11.07 7.83
CA ALA A 81 9.47 -11.13 6.37
C ALA A 81 10.22 -12.37 5.83
N THR A 82 9.48 -13.45 5.55
CA THR A 82 9.98 -14.53 4.71
C THR A 82 10.07 -14.00 3.28
N GLN A 83 11.13 -14.38 2.57
CA GLN A 83 11.55 -13.80 1.29
C GLN A 83 10.53 -13.91 0.13
N HIS A 84 9.37 -14.53 0.35
CA HIS A 84 8.42 -14.92 -0.71
C HIS A 84 7.15 -14.04 -0.82
N GLY A 85 6.87 -13.15 0.13
CA GLY A 85 5.66 -12.31 0.07
C GLY A 85 5.73 -11.18 -0.97
N GLY A 86 6.93 -10.81 -1.43
CA GLY A 86 7.10 -9.75 -2.44
C GLY A 86 6.72 -10.19 -3.86
N SER A 87 6.99 -11.45 -4.22
CA SER A 87 6.69 -11.99 -5.56
C SER A 87 5.18 -12.18 -5.76
N THR A 88 4.49 -12.76 -4.78
CA THR A 88 3.04 -13.01 -4.87
C THR A 88 2.21 -11.72 -4.98
N LEU A 89 2.59 -10.67 -4.24
CA LEU A 89 1.95 -9.35 -4.35
C LEU A 89 2.24 -8.67 -5.69
N SER A 90 3.42 -8.88 -6.27
CA SER A 90 3.77 -8.33 -7.58
C SER A 90 2.98 -9.02 -8.69
N ASP A 91 2.84 -10.34 -8.61
CA ASP A 91 2.03 -11.12 -9.55
C ASP A 91 0.54 -10.71 -9.48
N LEU A 92 0.03 -10.45 -8.26
CA LEU A 92 -1.33 -9.97 -8.06
C LEU A 92 -1.54 -8.56 -8.64
N GLN A 93 -0.56 -7.67 -8.44
CA GLN A 93 -0.57 -6.34 -9.03
C GLN A 93 -0.64 -6.42 -10.57
N GLN A 94 0.15 -7.29 -11.19
CA GLN A 94 0.12 -7.50 -12.64
C GLN A 94 -1.24 -8.04 -13.12
N ALA A 95 -1.84 -9.00 -12.41
CA ALA A 95 -3.15 -9.52 -12.76
C ALA A 95 -4.25 -8.43 -12.73
N LEU A 96 -4.17 -7.50 -11.76
CA LEU A 96 -5.06 -6.34 -11.68
C LEU A 96 -4.83 -5.35 -12.83
N GLU A 97 -3.56 -5.10 -13.20
CA GLU A 97 -3.19 -4.26 -14.35
C GLU A 97 -3.69 -4.86 -15.69
N ASP A 98 -3.69 -6.18 -15.83
CA ASP A 98 -4.21 -6.87 -17.02
C ASP A 98 -5.74 -6.94 -17.06
N TYR A 99 -6.39 -6.94 -15.89
CA TYR A 99 -7.84 -6.95 -15.73
C TYR A 99 -8.48 -5.60 -16.05
N LEU A 100 -7.86 -4.52 -15.59
CA LEU A 100 -8.43 -3.16 -15.66
C LEU A 100 -8.83 -2.75 -17.09
N PRO A 101 -8.01 -2.95 -18.16
CA PRO A 101 -8.41 -2.58 -19.52
C PRO A 101 -9.61 -3.38 -20.04
N VAL A 102 -9.75 -4.65 -19.63
CA VAL A 102 -10.89 -5.49 -20.03
C VAL A 102 -12.15 -5.02 -19.34
N LEU A 103 -12.05 -4.69 -18.05
CA LEU A 103 -13.13 -4.16 -17.24
C LEU A 103 -13.60 -2.79 -17.74
N LEU A 104 -12.67 -1.90 -18.10
CA LEU A 104 -12.97 -0.59 -18.69
C LEU A 104 -13.73 -0.72 -20.02
N GLY A 105 -13.57 -1.84 -20.73
CA GLY A 105 -14.38 -2.17 -21.90
C GLY A 105 -15.87 -2.30 -21.62
N LEU A 106 -16.27 -2.65 -20.38
CA LEU A 106 -17.69 -2.76 -19.98
C LEU A 106 -18.34 -1.40 -19.71
N VAL A 107 -17.56 -0.39 -19.33
CA VAL A 107 -18.05 0.97 -19.03
C VAL A 107 -17.88 1.95 -20.19
N LYS A 108 -17.29 1.50 -21.29
CA LYS A 108 -17.03 2.33 -22.46
C LYS A 108 -18.34 2.92 -23.03
N ASP A 109 -18.34 4.22 -23.28
CA ASP A 109 -19.44 4.97 -23.91
C ASP A 109 -20.81 4.85 -23.19
N GLY A 110 -20.81 4.58 -21.88
CA GLY A 110 -22.05 4.44 -21.11
C GLY A 110 -22.87 3.21 -21.52
N SER A 111 -22.18 2.14 -21.94
CA SER A 111 -22.85 0.92 -22.39
C SER A 111 -23.82 0.36 -21.32
N PRO A 112 -24.94 -0.26 -21.73
CA PRO A 112 -25.86 -0.88 -20.78
C PRO A 112 -25.22 -2.06 -20.02
N LEU A 113 -24.05 -2.54 -20.46
CA LEU A 113 -23.31 -3.60 -19.78
C LEU A 113 -22.82 -3.17 -18.40
N GLN A 114 -22.69 -1.85 -18.15
CA GLN A 114 -22.22 -1.32 -16.88
C GLN A 114 -23.06 -1.77 -15.67
N HIS A 115 -24.34 -2.11 -15.88
CA HIS A 115 -25.25 -2.56 -14.81
C HIS A 115 -25.62 -4.04 -14.88
N LYS A 116 -25.07 -4.81 -15.83
CA LYS A 116 -25.46 -6.22 -16.03
C LYS A 116 -24.79 -7.21 -15.09
N VAL A 117 -23.66 -6.83 -14.52
CA VAL A 117 -22.87 -7.69 -13.64
C VAL A 117 -22.99 -7.16 -12.22
N GLN A 118 -23.36 -8.03 -11.30
CA GLN A 118 -23.30 -7.74 -9.86
C GLN A 118 -21.92 -8.11 -9.34
N PHE A 119 -21.25 -7.12 -8.77
CA PHE A 119 -19.91 -7.25 -8.23
C PHE A 119 -19.96 -7.32 -6.72
N VAL A 120 -19.35 -8.36 -6.17
CA VAL A 120 -19.37 -8.65 -4.73
C VAL A 120 -17.97 -8.61 -4.16
N TRP A 121 -17.80 -7.83 -3.09
CA TRP A 121 -16.56 -7.65 -2.36
C TRP A 121 -16.79 -7.78 -0.86
N VAL A 122 -15.84 -8.41 -0.18
CA VAL A 122 -15.84 -8.59 1.28
C VAL A 122 -14.68 -7.80 1.87
N ASN A 123 -14.94 -7.01 2.92
CA ASN A 123 -13.86 -6.37 3.65
C ASN A 123 -13.17 -7.40 4.55
N GLN A 124 -11.84 -7.50 4.48
CA GLN A 124 -11.09 -8.38 5.36
C GLN A 124 -11.22 -7.99 6.84
N GLU A 125 -11.29 -6.69 7.15
CA GLU A 125 -11.35 -6.21 8.53
C GLU A 125 -12.74 -6.38 9.14
N ASP A 126 -13.77 -6.41 8.29
CA ASP A 126 -15.15 -6.67 8.68
C ASP A 126 -15.82 -7.62 7.68
N VAL A 127 -15.70 -8.92 7.96
CA VAL A 127 -16.23 -9.98 7.09
C VAL A 127 -17.77 -9.96 7.02
N ALA A 128 -18.44 -9.28 7.97
CA ALA A 128 -19.88 -9.11 7.95
C ALA A 128 -20.33 -8.03 6.95
N GLU A 129 -19.45 -7.10 6.60
CA GLU A 129 -19.72 -6.07 5.57
C GLU A 129 -19.40 -6.60 4.16
N GLU A 130 -20.25 -7.53 3.70
CA GLU A 130 -20.33 -7.90 2.29
C GLU A 130 -21.05 -6.82 1.49
N THR A 131 -20.43 -6.36 0.40
CA THR A 131 -21.00 -5.32 -0.46
C THR A 131 -21.19 -5.86 -1.86
N ALA A 132 -22.43 -5.79 -2.33
CA ALA A 132 -22.84 -6.27 -3.64
C ALA A 132 -23.47 -5.13 -4.44
N MET A 133 -22.87 -4.74 -5.57
CA MET A 133 -23.39 -3.66 -6.42
C MET A 133 -23.37 -4.05 -7.89
N SER A 134 -24.47 -3.80 -8.60
CA SER A 134 -24.58 -3.98 -10.06
C SER A 134 -24.09 -2.75 -10.81
N ASN A 135 -22.79 -2.45 -10.66
CA ASN A 135 -22.16 -1.32 -11.34
C ASN A 135 -20.68 -1.61 -11.66
N ALA A 136 -20.31 -1.56 -12.92
CA ALA A 136 -18.92 -1.77 -13.36
C ALA A 136 -17.98 -0.64 -12.92
N TRP A 137 -18.45 0.60 -12.73
CA TRP A 137 -17.63 1.66 -12.12
C TRP A 137 -17.30 1.37 -10.66
N TYR A 138 -18.19 0.69 -9.93
CA TYR A 138 -17.91 0.23 -8.56
C TYR A 138 -16.82 -0.85 -8.55
N GLU A 139 -16.83 -1.77 -9.53
CA GLU A 139 -15.74 -2.73 -9.69
C GLU A 139 -14.41 -2.04 -10.02
N VAL A 140 -14.41 -1.06 -10.93
CA VAL A 140 -13.21 -0.27 -11.26
C VAL A 140 -12.67 0.44 -10.01
N LEU A 141 -13.54 1.06 -9.22
CA LEU A 141 -13.17 1.69 -7.95
C LEU A 141 -12.54 0.69 -6.98
N SER A 142 -13.15 -0.50 -6.83
CA SER A 142 -12.67 -1.54 -5.92
C SER A 142 -11.32 -2.11 -6.36
N VAL A 143 -11.10 -2.29 -7.66
CA VAL A 143 -9.82 -2.69 -8.24
C VAL A 143 -8.74 -1.64 -7.99
N LEU A 144 -9.01 -0.35 -8.28
CA LEU A 144 -8.05 0.74 -8.03
C LEU A 144 -7.70 0.87 -6.55
N HIS A 145 -8.69 0.72 -5.67
CA HIS A 145 -8.46 0.69 -4.23
C HIS A 145 -7.55 -0.47 -3.82
N LEU A 146 -7.83 -1.69 -4.28
CA LEU A 146 -6.99 -2.86 -3.99
C LEU A 146 -5.55 -2.69 -4.51
N MET A 147 -5.37 -2.18 -5.74
CA MET A 147 -4.05 -1.88 -6.30
C MET A 147 -3.26 -0.89 -5.44
N ALA A 148 -3.94 0.13 -4.90
CA ALA A 148 -3.32 1.06 -3.96
C ALA A 148 -2.95 0.36 -2.65
N MET A 149 -3.81 -0.48 -2.08
CA MET A 149 -3.53 -1.18 -0.82
C MET A 149 -2.36 -2.16 -0.95
N ILE A 150 -2.28 -2.90 -2.06
CA ILE A 150 -1.14 -3.77 -2.38
C ILE A 150 0.15 -2.93 -2.45
N SER A 151 0.12 -1.82 -3.17
CA SER A 151 1.27 -0.91 -3.30
C SER A 151 1.73 -0.38 -1.92
N LEU A 152 0.81 0.10 -1.08
CA LEU A 152 1.12 0.54 0.28
C LEU A 152 1.76 -0.60 1.12
N SER A 153 1.25 -1.82 1.00
CA SER A 153 1.80 -2.99 1.69
C SER A 153 3.22 -3.33 1.21
N GLN A 154 3.48 -3.26 -0.10
CA GLN A 154 4.79 -3.51 -0.69
C GLN A 154 5.82 -2.46 -0.26
N ALA A 155 5.43 -1.18 -0.24
CA ALA A 155 6.30 -0.12 0.25
C ALA A 155 6.66 -0.32 1.72
N ASN A 156 5.69 -0.72 2.57
CA ASN A 156 5.95 -1.09 3.95
C ASN A 156 6.96 -2.24 4.07
N LEU A 157 6.83 -3.31 3.29
CA LEU A 157 7.76 -4.43 3.30
C LEU A 157 9.21 -4.03 2.96
N LEU A 158 9.40 -3.01 2.12
CA LEU A 158 10.73 -2.46 1.80
C LEU A 158 11.32 -1.63 2.94
N LEU A 159 10.47 -0.99 3.73
CA LEU A 159 10.87 -0.16 4.86
C LEU A 159 11.05 -0.93 6.17
N LEU A 160 10.63 -2.20 6.23
CA LEU A 160 10.90 -3.06 7.38
C LEU A 160 12.39 -3.42 7.48
N PRO A 161 13.03 -3.23 8.65
CA PRO A 161 14.42 -3.61 8.87
C PRO A 161 14.61 -5.13 8.73
N ARG A 162 15.44 -5.59 7.77
CA ARG A 162 15.77 -7.01 7.63
C ARG A 162 16.87 -7.39 8.62
N ILE A 163 16.59 -8.36 9.51
CA ILE A 163 17.56 -8.88 10.48
C ILE A 163 18.74 -9.46 9.71
N SER A 164 19.90 -8.82 9.80
CA SER A 164 21.14 -9.39 9.27
C SER A 164 21.65 -10.46 10.24
N SER A 165 22.20 -11.58 9.73
CA SER A 165 22.75 -12.65 10.58
C SER A 165 24.05 -12.24 11.31
N ASP A 166 24.54 -11.03 11.08
CA ASP A 166 25.90 -10.60 11.41
C ASP A 166 25.98 -9.64 12.61
N GLY A 167 24.97 -9.60 13.48
CA GLY A 167 24.96 -8.77 14.69
C GLY A 167 24.96 -7.25 14.45
N TYR A 168 25.05 -6.80 13.20
CA TYR A 168 24.85 -5.41 12.79
C TYR A 168 23.36 -5.07 12.74
N GLN A 169 23.01 -3.92 13.32
CA GLN A 169 21.65 -3.38 13.37
C GLN A 169 21.00 -3.41 11.98
N PRO A 170 19.74 -3.86 11.86
CA PRO A 170 19.05 -3.93 10.59
C PRO A 170 18.80 -2.50 10.08
N LYS A 171 19.47 -2.12 8.99
CA LYS A 171 19.35 -0.80 8.37
C LYS A 171 18.67 -0.95 7.02
N VAL A 172 17.59 -0.21 6.78
CA VAL A 172 16.95 -0.11 5.47
C VAL A 172 17.96 0.46 4.47
N SER A 173 18.08 -0.14 3.29
CA SER A 173 19.00 0.33 2.25
C SER A 173 18.51 1.62 1.59
N ASP A 174 19.40 2.43 1.02
CA ASP A 174 19.01 3.63 0.26
C ASP A 174 18.15 3.27 -0.96
N GLU A 175 18.44 2.14 -1.60
CA GLU A 175 17.66 1.65 -2.73
C GLU A 175 16.23 1.29 -2.31
N SER A 176 16.06 0.57 -1.20
CA SER A 176 14.73 0.25 -0.66
C SER A 176 13.92 1.50 -0.32
N ARG A 177 14.58 2.57 0.18
CA ARG A 177 13.92 3.87 0.41
C ARG A 177 13.47 4.50 -0.91
N ARG A 178 14.33 4.56 -1.93
CA ARG A 178 13.96 5.10 -3.25
C ARG A 178 12.82 4.31 -3.89
N SER A 179 12.92 2.99 -3.94
CA SER A 179 11.85 2.15 -4.49
C SER A 179 10.54 2.32 -3.72
N SER A 180 10.58 2.50 -2.39
CA SER A 180 9.35 2.75 -1.61
C SER A 180 8.68 4.08 -1.97
N ILE A 181 9.46 5.13 -2.33
CA ILE A 181 8.93 6.41 -2.79
C ILE A 181 8.13 6.22 -4.08
N ASP A 182 8.70 5.51 -5.06
CA ASP A 182 8.03 5.26 -6.34
C ASP A 182 6.71 4.49 -6.14
N ILE A 183 6.72 3.51 -5.23
CA ILE A 183 5.52 2.71 -4.91
C ILE A 183 4.47 3.56 -4.19
N PHE A 184 4.84 4.45 -3.26
CA PHE A 184 3.88 5.36 -2.63
C PHE A 184 3.27 6.34 -3.64
N LEU A 185 4.07 6.87 -4.57
CA LEU A 185 3.56 7.71 -5.66
C LEU A 185 2.58 6.93 -6.54
N LYS A 186 2.89 5.67 -6.88
CA LYS A 186 2.01 4.79 -7.64
C LYS A 186 0.68 4.56 -6.91
N ALA A 187 0.72 4.28 -5.60
CA ALA A 187 -0.47 4.14 -4.76
C ALA A 187 -1.34 5.41 -4.74
N ALA A 188 -0.71 6.57 -4.53
CA ALA A 188 -1.38 7.87 -4.56
C ALA A 188 -2.05 8.12 -5.92
N GLY A 189 -1.37 7.76 -7.01
CA GLY A 189 -1.87 7.88 -8.38
C GLY A 189 -3.10 7.02 -8.65
N TYR A 190 -3.15 5.78 -8.15
CA TYR A 190 -4.35 4.94 -8.27
C TYR A 190 -5.56 5.56 -7.56
N LEU A 191 -5.36 6.09 -6.34
CA LEU A 191 -6.42 6.71 -5.55
C LEU A 191 -6.87 8.05 -6.14
N ASP A 192 -5.94 8.89 -6.63
CA ASP A 192 -6.27 10.14 -7.31
C ASP A 192 -7.00 9.87 -8.65
N CYS A 193 -6.60 8.83 -9.38
CA CYS A 193 -7.31 8.37 -10.58
C CYS A 193 -8.76 7.97 -10.26
N ALA A 194 -8.97 7.22 -9.17
CA ALA A 194 -10.33 6.89 -8.72
C ALA A 194 -11.16 8.16 -8.47
N ILE A 195 -10.62 9.13 -7.71
CA ILE A 195 -11.30 10.40 -7.39
C ILE A 195 -11.65 11.19 -8.66
N ARG A 196 -10.71 11.33 -9.60
CA ARG A 196 -10.89 12.20 -10.77
C ARG A 196 -11.65 11.55 -11.91
N HIS A 197 -11.56 10.23 -12.06
CA HIS A 197 -12.04 9.53 -13.24
C HIS A 197 -13.12 8.48 -12.94
N VAL A 198 -13.31 8.05 -11.69
CA VAL A 198 -14.35 7.06 -11.37
C VAL A 198 -15.52 7.71 -10.63
N PHE A 199 -15.26 8.49 -9.58
CA PHE A 199 -16.31 9.16 -8.81
C PHE A 199 -17.27 10.03 -9.64
N PRO A 200 -16.82 10.78 -10.66
CA PRO A 200 -17.74 11.54 -11.52
C PRO A 200 -18.73 10.69 -12.31
N HIS A 201 -18.44 9.40 -12.52
CA HIS A 201 -19.34 8.46 -13.21
C HIS A 201 -20.23 7.66 -12.26
N LEU A 202 -20.06 7.81 -10.94
CA LEU A 202 -20.90 7.15 -9.94
C LEU A 202 -22.11 8.03 -9.60
N PRO A 203 -23.35 7.58 -9.86
CA PRO A 203 -24.56 8.28 -9.45
C PRO A 203 -24.58 8.55 -7.94
N SER A 204 -25.29 9.59 -7.51
CA SER A 204 -25.38 9.95 -6.09
C SER A 204 -25.96 8.83 -5.23
N GLU A 205 -26.88 8.04 -5.78
CA GLU A 205 -27.48 6.86 -5.13
C GLU A 205 -26.43 5.78 -4.90
N VAL A 206 -25.54 5.57 -5.87
CA VAL A 206 -24.44 4.60 -5.76
C VAL A 206 -23.41 5.09 -4.75
N ARG A 207 -23.06 6.38 -4.78
CA ARG A 207 -22.09 6.98 -3.85
C ARG A 207 -22.55 6.92 -2.39
N GLY A 208 -23.84 7.09 -2.13
CA GLY A 208 -24.40 6.96 -0.78
C GLY A 208 -24.43 5.52 -0.24
N ASN A 209 -24.37 4.53 -1.13
CA ASN A 209 -24.36 3.10 -0.78
C ASN A 209 -22.94 2.49 -0.80
N LEU A 210 -21.91 3.31 -1.02
CA LEU A 210 -20.52 2.82 -0.95
C LEU A 210 -20.17 2.49 0.50
N PRO A 211 -19.38 1.42 0.71
CA PRO A 211 -18.82 1.13 2.03
C PRO A 211 -17.86 2.24 2.47
N VAL A 212 -17.63 2.31 3.78
CA VAL A 212 -16.87 3.41 4.40
C VAL A 212 -15.44 3.51 3.86
N ASP A 213 -14.80 2.39 3.56
CA ASP A 213 -13.45 2.32 2.99
C ASP A 213 -13.36 2.89 1.58
N LEU A 214 -14.47 2.87 0.82
CA LEU A 214 -14.58 3.44 -0.52
C LEU A 214 -15.24 4.82 -0.57
N ALA A 215 -15.53 5.43 0.58
CA ALA A 215 -16.04 6.79 0.60
C ALA A 215 -15.02 7.77 0.00
N GLU A 216 -15.46 8.75 -0.78
CA GLU A 216 -14.57 9.69 -1.47
C GLU A 216 -13.59 10.39 -0.51
N GLY A 217 -14.07 10.78 0.67
CA GLY A 217 -13.23 11.39 1.70
C GLY A 217 -12.13 10.47 2.21
N VAL A 218 -12.40 9.17 2.33
CA VAL A 218 -11.43 8.17 2.77
C VAL A 218 -10.39 7.91 1.67
N ILE A 219 -10.82 7.72 0.43
CA ILE A 219 -9.92 7.56 -0.73
C ILE A 219 -8.99 8.78 -0.88
N ARG A 220 -9.53 9.99 -0.69
CA ARG A 220 -8.75 11.24 -0.71
C ARG A 220 -7.74 11.30 0.44
N ALA A 221 -8.16 10.94 1.65
CA ALA A 221 -7.28 10.89 2.81
C ALA A 221 -6.13 9.88 2.60
N LEU A 222 -6.42 8.70 2.05
CA LEU A 222 -5.42 7.68 1.74
C LEU A 222 -4.43 8.16 0.66
N SER A 223 -4.91 8.86 -0.36
CA SER A 223 -4.04 9.46 -1.40
C SER A 223 -3.08 10.48 -0.78
N LEU A 224 -3.60 11.39 0.05
CA LEU A 224 -2.77 12.36 0.78
C LEU A 224 -1.81 11.71 1.76
N GLN A 225 -2.23 10.63 2.42
CA GLN A 225 -1.37 9.87 3.32
C GLN A 225 -0.20 9.25 2.54
N ALA A 226 -0.45 8.62 1.39
CA ALA A 226 0.59 8.06 0.55
C ALA A 226 1.60 9.13 0.10
N LEU A 227 1.13 10.32 -0.30
CA LEU A 227 2.00 11.46 -0.62
C LEU A 227 2.78 11.98 0.59
N GLY A 228 2.16 12.03 1.77
CA GLY A 228 2.84 12.40 3.01
C GLY A 228 4.00 11.46 3.33
N GLN A 229 3.84 10.16 3.06
CA GLN A 229 4.88 9.16 3.30
C GLN A 229 6.07 9.32 2.36
N VAL A 230 5.85 9.75 1.12
CA VAL A 230 6.95 10.15 0.22
C VAL A 230 7.81 11.24 0.86
N VAL A 231 7.18 12.28 1.42
CA VAL A 231 7.90 13.39 2.07
C VAL A 231 8.65 12.91 3.31
N VAL A 232 8.03 12.06 4.13
CA VAL A 232 8.67 11.48 5.32
C VAL A 232 9.91 10.67 4.95
N VAL A 233 9.79 9.72 4.02
CA VAL A 233 10.91 8.87 3.59
C VAL A 233 12.03 9.69 2.93
N PHE A 234 11.66 10.68 2.13
CA PHE A 234 12.61 11.62 1.52
C PHE A 234 13.38 12.40 2.60
N TRP A 235 12.69 12.99 3.57
CA TRP A 235 13.31 13.76 4.63
C TRP A 235 14.26 12.92 5.49
N LEU A 236 13.86 11.69 5.81
CA LEU A 236 14.73 10.74 6.54
C LEU A 236 16.00 10.39 5.74
N SER A 237 15.89 10.27 4.41
CA SER A 237 17.04 10.04 3.54
C SER A 237 18.01 11.23 3.57
N VAL A 238 17.49 12.46 3.53
CA VAL A 238 18.29 13.69 3.64
C VAL A 238 18.98 13.78 5.01
N GLN A 239 18.24 13.52 6.10
CA GLN A 239 18.79 13.55 7.46
C GLN A 239 19.92 12.51 7.64
N MET A 240 19.77 11.31 7.07
CA MET A 240 20.84 10.29 7.11
C MET A 240 22.08 10.73 6.33
N GLN A 241 21.90 11.35 5.16
CA GLN A 241 23.04 11.90 4.39
C GLN A 241 23.76 12.98 5.20
N LEU A 242 23.05 13.96 5.76
CA LEU A 242 23.64 15.01 6.60
C LEU A 242 24.39 14.45 7.81
N SER A 243 23.81 13.44 8.47
CA SER A 243 24.47 12.75 9.59
C SER A 243 25.75 12.00 9.18
N ASN A 244 25.81 11.44 7.97
CA ASN A 244 27.02 10.77 7.45
C ASN A 244 28.12 11.78 7.12
N TYR A 245 27.76 13.00 6.72
CA TYR A 245 28.71 14.10 6.47
C TYR A 245 29.08 14.90 7.73
N GLY A 246 28.69 14.46 8.93
CA GLY A 246 29.09 15.07 10.20
C GLY A 246 28.27 16.29 10.61
N PHE A 247 27.18 16.61 9.90
CA PHE A 247 26.25 17.66 10.31
C PHE A 247 25.25 17.09 11.33
N THR A 248 25.41 17.52 12.59
CA THR A 248 24.39 17.31 13.63
C THR A 248 23.42 18.49 13.58
N THR A 249 22.12 18.21 13.50
CA THR A 249 21.09 19.26 13.57
C THR A 249 21.19 20.01 14.90
N PRO A 250 21.06 21.35 14.93
CA PRO A 250 21.08 22.09 16.18
C PRO A 250 19.93 21.60 17.07
N SER A 251 20.27 21.20 18.29
CA SER A 251 19.29 20.87 19.31
C SER A 251 18.56 22.16 19.67
N TYR A 252 17.30 22.30 19.27
CA TYR A 252 16.45 23.39 19.75
C TYR A 252 16.11 23.10 21.22
N THR A 253 17.02 23.43 22.13
CA THR A 253 16.71 23.57 23.56
C THR A 253 15.86 24.83 23.71
N PHE A 254 14.56 24.64 23.89
CA PHE A 254 13.66 25.68 24.39
C PHE A 254 14.11 26.01 25.81
N MET A 255 14.86 27.10 25.99
CA MET A 255 15.13 27.67 27.30
C MET A 255 13.81 28.21 27.86
N ALA A 256 13.25 27.51 28.85
CA ALA A 256 12.23 28.10 29.70
C ALA A 256 12.88 29.17 30.60
N PRO A 257 12.27 30.36 30.75
CA PRO A 257 12.82 31.41 31.60
C PRO A 257 12.70 31.03 33.09
N PRO A 258 13.67 31.41 33.93
CA PRO A 258 13.62 31.15 35.36
C PRO A 258 12.57 32.04 36.05
N LEU A 259 11.82 31.43 36.97
CA LEU A 259 10.95 32.12 37.95
C LEU A 259 11.79 32.71 39.09
#